data_AF-A0A1M6M8D0-F1
#
_entry.id   AF-A0A1M6M8D0-F1
#
_cell.length_a   1.000
_cell.length_b   1.000
_cell.length_c   1.000
_cell.angle_alpha   90.00
_cell.angle_beta   90.00
_cell.angle_gamma   90.00
#
_symmetry.space_group_name_H-M   'P 1'
#
loop_
_entity.id
_entity.type
_entity.pdbx_description
1 polymer ?
#
loop_
_entity_poly.entity_id
_entity_poly.type
_entity_poly.pdbx_seq_one_letter_code
_entity_poly.pdbx_strand_id
1 'polypeptide(L)' 'MRELEKSPNIGKVSAEMLERVGIANIEELREAGSREAFERLRFIDPTT' A
#
# COMPACT_ATOMS: atom_id res chain seq x y z
N MET A 1 -2.05 8.68 12.23
CA MET A 1 -1.69 7.28 11.95
C MET A 1 -2.72 6.72 11.01
N ARG A 2 -2.28 6.34 9.81
CA ARG A 2 -3.08 5.61 8.83
C ARG A 2 -3.33 4.20 9.36
N GLU A 3 -4.38 3.54 8.87
CA GLU A 3 -4.74 2.19 9.33
C GLU A 3 -3.61 1.19 9.04
N LEU A 4 -3.03 1.29 7.85
CA LEU A 4 -1.93 0.46 7.39
C LEU A 4 -0.67 0.57 8.28
N GLU A 5 -0.38 1.75 8.87
CA GLU A 5 0.79 1.95 9.74
C GLU A 5 0.74 1.13 11.04
N LYS A 6 -0.43 0.56 11.39
CA LYS A 6 -0.58 -0.34 12.54
C LYS A 6 -0.01 -1.75 12.26
N SER A 7 0.27 -2.07 11.00
CA SER A 7 0.79 -3.38 10.59
C SER A 7 2.31 -3.45 10.76
N PRO A 8 2.88 -4.57 11.26
CA PRO A 8 4.29 -4.67 11.63
C PRO A 8 5.31 -4.46 10.50
N ASN A 9 4.88 -4.35 9.24
CA ASN A 9 5.76 -4.20 8.08
C ASN A 9 5.37 -3.04 7.16
N ILE A 10 4.51 -2.13 7.61
CA ILE A 10 4.06 -1.00 6.78
C ILE A 10 4.43 0.30 7.45
N GLY A 11 5.51 0.93 6.95
CA GLY A 11 5.93 2.26 7.39
C GLY A 11 5.07 3.37 6.78
N LYS A 12 5.25 4.60 7.29
CA LYS A 12 4.52 5.80 6.87
C LYS A 12 4.50 6.01 5.34
N VAL A 13 5.64 5.79 4.68
CA VAL A 13 5.79 5.98 3.22
C VAL A 13 4.98 4.94 2.45
N SER A 14 5.14 3.66 2.78
CA SER A 14 4.36 2.58 2.16
C SER A 14 2.87 2.76 2.37
N ALA A 15 2.43 3.17 3.57
CA ALA A 15 1.03 3.45 3.86
C ALA A 15 0.49 4.60 3.00
N GLU A 16 1.27 5.66 2.80
CA GLU A 16 0.88 6.78 1.92
C GLU A 16 0.71 6.36 0.46
N MET A 17 1.65 5.56 -0.05
CA MET A 17 1.63 5.14 -1.43
C MET A 17 0.48 4.16 -1.69
N LEU A 18 0.21 3.25 -0.74
CA LEU A 18 -0.93 2.34 -0.78
C LEU A 18 -2.25 3.11 -0.84
N GLU A 19 -2.44 4.13 0.00
CA GLU A 19 -3.64 4.99 -0.05
C GLU A 19 -3.79 5.69 -1.41
N ARG A 20 -2.68 6.16 -2.00
CA ARG A 20 -2.68 6.81 -3.31
C ARG A 20 -3.10 5.88 -4.45
N VAL A 21 -2.90 4.57 -4.31
CA VAL A 21 -3.36 3.55 -5.28
C VAL A 21 -4.70 2.91 -4.89
N GLY A 22 -5.42 3.51 -3.94
CA GLY A 22 -6.74 3.09 -3.51
C GLY A 22 -6.77 1.89 -2.56
N ILE A 23 -5.71 1.69 -1.77
CA ILE A 23 -5.61 0.68 -0.71
C ILE A 23 -5.40 1.40 0.63
N ALA A 24 -6.44 1.51 1.45
CA ALA A 24 -6.43 2.29 2.68
C ALA A 24 -6.35 1.44 3.96
N ASN A 25 -6.62 0.13 3.88
CA ASN A 25 -6.63 -0.78 5.04
C ASN A 25 -6.09 -2.18 4.70
N ILE A 26 -5.97 -3.04 5.71
CA ILE A 26 -5.37 -4.36 5.59
C ILE A 26 -6.28 -5.33 4.83
N GLU A 27 -7.59 -5.18 4.95
CA GLU A 27 -8.58 -5.96 4.22
C GLU A 27 -8.44 -5.74 2.72
N GLU A 28 -8.40 -4.48 2.27
CA GLU A 28 -8.17 -4.10 0.87
C GLU A 28 -6.80 -4.56 0.36
N LEU A 29 -5.75 -4.45 1.19
CA LEU A 29 -4.41 -4.94 0.82
C LEU A 29 -4.39 -6.46 0.66
N ARG A 30 -5.15 -7.20 1.49
CA ARG A 30 -5.30 -8.66 1.38
C ARG A 30 -6.11 -9.06 0.16
N GLU A 31 -7.14 -8.29 -0.19
CA GLU A 31 -7.98 -8.53 -1.36
C GLU A 31 -7.22 -8.27 -2.67
N ALA A 32 -6.49 -7.16 -2.76
CA ALA A 32 -5.61 -6.87 -3.91
C ALA A 32 -4.43 -7.85 -3.98
N GLY A 33 -3.88 -8.23 -2.82
CA GLY A 33 -2.67 -9.05 -2.74
C GLY A 33 -1.40 -8.26 -3.04
N SER A 34 -0.27 -8.79 -2.57
CA SER A 34 1.02 -8.09 -2.59
C SER A 34 1.53 -7.78 -4.00
N ARG A 35 1.31 -8.69 -4.95
CA ARG A 35 1.75 -8.51 -6.34
C ARG A 35 0.99 -7.37 -7.03
N GLU A 36 -0.33 -7.36 -6.92
CA GLU A 36 -1.14 -6.32 -7.55
C GLU A 36 -0.88 -4.97 -6.91
N ALA A 37 -0.83 -4.91 -5.56
CA ALA A 37 -0.47 -3.70 -4.85
C ALA A 37 0.89 -3.15 -5.32
N PHE A 38 1.89 -4.00 -5.48
CA PHE A 38 3.20 -3.61 -6.00
C PHE A 38 3.15 -3.14 -7.47
N GLU A 39 2.36 -3.80 -8.33
CA GLU A 39 2.16 -3.35 -9.71
C GLU A 39 1.51 -1.96 -9.77
N ARG A 40 0.46 -1.72 -8.98
CA ARG A 40 -0.17 -0.39 -8.85
C ARG A 40 0.80 0.68 -8.36
N LEU A 41 1.64 0.36 -7.38
CA LEU A 41 2.67 1.27 -6.86
C LEU A 41 3.67 1.68 -7.95
N ARG A 42 4.13 0.73 -8.78
CA ARG A 42 5.06 1.03 -9.90
C ARG A 42 4.47 1.99 -10.95
N PHE A 43 3.15 2.05 -11.10
CA PHE A 43 2.53 3.01 -12.03
C PHE A 43 2.59 4.46 -11.53
N ILE A 44 2.61 4.66 -10.21
CA ILE A 44 2.63 6.01 -9.62
C ILE A 44 4.03 6.43 -9.14
N ASP A 45 4.93 5.47 -8.95
CA ASP A 45 6.33 5.68 -8.61
C ASP A 45 7.22 4.67 -9.38
N PRO A 46 7.74 5.05 -10.57
CA PRO A 46 8.60 4.18 -11.37
C PRO A 46 10.01 4.01 -10.78
N THR A 47 10.34 4.69 -9.67
CA THR A 47 11.64 4.61 -9.00
C THR A 47 11.68 3.64 -7.81
N THR A 48 10.59 2.91 -7.54
CA THR A 48 10.55 1.82 -6.54
C THR A 48 11.54 0.71 -6.82
#